data_AF-A0A7R7AK72-F1
#
_entry.id   AF-A0A7R7AK72-F1
#
_cell.length_a   1.000
_cell.length_b   1.000
_cell.length_c   1.000
_cell.angle_alpha   90.00
_cell.angle_beta   90.00
_cell.angle_gamma   90.00
#
_symmetry.space_group_name_H-M   'P 1'
#
loop_
_entity.id
_entity.type
_entity.pdbx_description
1 polymer ?
#
loop_
_entity_poly.entity_id
_entity_poly.type
_entity_poly.pdbx_seq_one_letter_code
_entity_poly.pdbx_strand_id
1 'polypeptide(L)'
;MTAHRAHSIEFKRQVVQEFLSGETLHGLARRHELARNLIRIWVQKHQAGAFDEDVAAAETQTYEARIAALERLVGRQALEIEFLKGALKSAPRPRSGPTSVITGPAVSLSLKDAG
;
A
#
# COMPACT_ATOMS: atom_id res chain seq x y z
N MET A 1 -34.91 -5.56 -19.17
CA MET A 1 -33.48 -5.18 -19.17
C MET A 1 -32.67 -6.43 -19.47
N THR A 2 -32.06 -6.53 -20.64
CA THR A 2 -31.29 -7.71 -21.06
C THR A 2 -29.98 -7.74 -20.28
N ALA A 3 -29.77 -8.77 -19.45
CA ALA A 3 -28.53 -8.95 -18.72
C ALA A 3 -27.43 -9.31 -19.72
N HIS A 4 -26.47 -8.40 -19.95
CA HIS A 4 -25.29 -8.70 -20.74
C HIS A 4 -24.39 -9.66 -19.96
N ARG A 5 -23.97 -10.76 -20.59
CA ARG A 5 -23.03 -11.71 -20.00
C ARG A 5 -21.68 -11.00 -19.80
N ALA A 6 -21.33 -10.71 -18.55
CA ALA A 6 -20.03 -10.19 -18.19
C ALA A 6 -19.05 -11.36 -17.99
N HIS A 7 -17.87 -11.25 -18.60
CA HIS A 7 -16.78 -12.20 -18.42
C HIS A 7 -15.67 -11.57 -17.57
N SER A 8 -15.07 -12.37 -16.68
CA SER A 8 -13.95 -11.93 -15.85
C SER A 8 -12.72 -11.59 -16.69
N ILE A 9 -11.82 -10.76 -16.16
CA ILE A 9 -10.62 -10.31 -16.90
C ILE A 9 -9.66 -11.49 -17.12
N GLU A 10 -9.54 -12.39 -16.15
CA GLU A 10 -8.72 -13.59 -16.23
C GLU A 10 -9.19 -14.48 -17.39
N PHE A 11 -10.51 -14.68 -17.51
CA PHE A 11 -11.08 -15.46 -18.59
C PHE A 11 -10.82 -14.82 -19.96
N LYS A 12 -10.97 -13.49 -20.08
CA LYS A 12 -10.66 -12.78 -21.32
C LYS A 12 -9.19 -12.93 -21.69
N ARG A 13 -8.27 -12.82 -20.71
CA ARG A 13 -6.82 -12.98 -20.94
C ARG A 13 -6.47 -14.41 -21.37
N GLN A 14 -7.09 -15.42 -20.75
CA GLN A 14 -6.92 -16.82 -21.14
C GLN A 14 -7.30 -17.04 -22.61
N VAL A 15 -8.51 -16.62 -23.01
CA VAL A 15 -8.99 -16.80 -24.40
C VAL A 15 -8.08 -16.09 -25.41
N VAL A 16 -7.55 -14.91 -25.06
CA VAL A 16 -6.60 -14.20 -25.91
C VAL A 16 -5.25 -14.90 -25.98
N GLN A 17 -4.71 -15.41 -24.87
CA GLN A 17 -3.45 -16.16 -24.88
C GLN A 17 -3.55 -17.43 -25.73
N GLU A 18 -4.65 -18.17 -25.62
CA GLU A 18 -4.88 -19.34 -26.46
C GLU A 18 -4.93 -18.96 -27.95
N PHE A 19 -5.61 -17.87 -28.30
CA PHE A 19 -5.58 -17.34 -29.68
C PHE A 19 -4.16 -17.00 -30.15
N LEU A 20 -3.36 -16.32 -29.30
CA LEU A 20 -1.97 -15.96 -29.61
C LEU A 20 -1.05 -17.19 -29.71
N SER A 21 -1.38 -18.29 -29.02
CA SER A 21 -0.68 -19.58 -29.13
C SER A 21 -0.98 -20.34 -30.43
N GLY A 22 -1.83 -19.78 -31.30
CA GLY A 22 -2.13 -20.31 -32.63
C GLY A 22 -3.49 -20.97 -32.76
N GLU A 23 -4.34 -20.92 -31.72
CA GLU A 23 -5.68 -21.49 -31.84
C GLU A 23 -6.61 -20.69 -32.75
N THR A 24 -7.53 -21.40 -33.41
CA THR A 24 -8.44 -20.77 -34.36
C THR A 24 -9.60 -20.04 -33.66
N LEU A 25 -10.03 -18.91 -34.23
CA LEU A 25 -11.24 -18.20 -33.76
C LEU A 25 -12.48 -19.10 -33.72
N HIS A 26 -12.60 -20.05 -34.67
CA HIS A 26 -13.71 -20.98 -34.71
C HIS A 26 -13.64 -21.99 -33.56
N GLY A 27 -12.46 -22.57 -33.30
CA GLY A 27 -12.25 -23.50 -32.18
C GLY A 27 -12.56 -22.86 -30.83
N LEU A 28 -12.03 -21.65 -30.60
CA LEU A 28 -12.29 -20.89 -29.38
C LEU A 28 -13.77 -20.51 -29.23
N ALA A 29 -14.41 -20.05 -30.31
CA ALA A 29 -15.83 -19.70 -30.29
C ALA A 29 -16.72 -20.90 -29.92
N ARG A 30 -16.43 -22.09 -30.47
CA ARG A 30 -17.19 -23.30 -30.14
C ARG A 30 -16.94 -23.77 -28.71
N ARG A 31 -15.69 -23.76 -28.27
CA ARG A 31 -15.28 -24.29 -26.96
C ARG A 31 -15.76 -23.43 -25.78
N HIS A 32 -15.80 -22.12 -25.96
CA HIS A 32 -16.20 -21.18 -24.92
C HIS A 32 -17.61 -20.58 -25.11
N GLU A 33 -18.35 -21.03 -26.13
CA GLU A 33 -19.67 -20.50 -26.51
C GLU A 33 -19.64 -18.97 -26.72
N LEU A 34 -18.58 -18.48 -27.37
CA LEU A 34 -18.35 -17.06 -27.60
C LEU A 34 -18.61 -16.70 -29.06
N ALA A 35 -19.12 -15.49 -29.28
CA ALA A 35 -19.14 -14.92 -30.61
C ALA A 35 -17.69 -14.67 -31.09
N ARG A 36 -17.36 -15.10 -32.31
CA ARG A 36 -16.03 -14.85 -32.92
C ARG A 36 -15.64 -13.36 -32.92
N ASN A 37 -16.63 -12.47 -33.06
CA ASN A 37 -16.40 -11.02 -32.99
C ASN A 37 -15.94 -10.57 -31.60
N LEU A 38 -16.48 -11.18 -30.53
CA LEU A 38 -16.10 -10.87 -29.15
C LEU A 38 -14.64 -11.22 -28.89
N ILE A 39 -14.19 -12.38 -29.41
CA ILE A 39 -12.78 -12.79 -29.31
C ILE A 39 -11.86 -11.79 -30.03
N ARG A 40 -12.24 -11.32 -31.23
CA ARG A 40 -11.47 -10.28 -31.95
C ARG A 40 -11.34 -9.00 -31.15
N ILE A 41 -12.44 -8.54 -30.55
CA ILE A 41 -12.44 -7.34 -29.70
C ILE A 41 -11.49 -7.54 -28.51
N TRP A 42 -11.52 -8.70 -27.87
CA TRP A 42 -10.62 -8.99 -26.74
C TRP A 42 -9.15 -9.03 -27.16
N VAL A 43 -8.82 -9.63 -28.30
CA VAL A 43 -7.45 -9.63 -28.83
C VAL A 43 -6.97 -8.20 -29.10
N GLN A 44 -7.82 -7.36 -29.71
CA GLN A 44 -7.50 -5.95 -29.96
C GLN A 44 -7.29 -5.18 -28.64
N LYS A 45 -8.16 -5.39 -27.65
CA LYS A 45 -8.01 -4.77 -26.32
C LYS A 45 -6.74 -5.20 -25.61
N HIS A 46 -6.37 -6.47 -25.70
CA HIS A 46 -5.12 -6.99 -25.16
C HIS A 46 -3.90 -6.35 -25.82
N GLN A 47 -3.89 -6.25 -27.16
CA GLN A 47 -2.80 -5.62 -27.90
C GLN A 47 -2.65 -4.13 -27.58
N ALA A 48 -3.76 -3.47 -27.22
CA ALA A 48 -3.77 -2.09 -26.75
C ALA A 48 -3.40 -1.91 -25.26
N GLY A 49 -3.13 -3.00 -24.52
CA GLY A 49 -2.83 -2.94 -23.08
C GLY A 49 -4.04 -2.68 -22.16
N ALA A 50 -5.25 -2.60 -22.72
CA ALA A 50 -6.46 -2.20 -21.99
C ALA A 50 -6.97 -3.25 -20.96
N PHE A 51 -6.39 -4.45 -20.91
CA PHE A 51 -6.69 -5.42 -19.85
C PHE A 51 -5.87 -5.21 -18.58
N ASP A 52 -4.77 -4.45 -18.67
CA ASP A 52 -3.92 -4.12 -17.53
C ASP A 52 -4.42 -2.86 -16.81
N GLU A 53 -5.08 -1.93 -17.52
CA GLU A 53 -5.66 -0.70 -16.93
C GLU A 53 -6.70 -0.98 -15.86
N ASP A 54 -7.62 -1.93 -16.09
CA ASP A 54 -8.70 -2.26 -15.14
C ASP A 54 -8.14 -2.88 -13.84
N VAL A 55 -7.09 -3.70 -13.95
CA VAL A 55 -6.41 -4.31 -12.79
C VAL A 55 -5.57 -3.27 -12.06
N ALA A 56 -4.81 -2.47 -12.80
CA ALA A 56 -4.00 -1.40 -12.24
C ALA A 56 -4.87 -0.37 -11.49
N ALA A 57 -6.06 -0.04 -12.00
CA ALA A 57 -6.97 0.87 -11.33
C ALA A 57 -7.48 0.32 -9.98
N ALA A 58 -7.88 -0.96 -9.94
CA ALA A 58 -8.32 -1.61 -8.71
C ALA A 58 -7.19 -1.71 -7.68
N GLU A 59 -6.00 -2.12 -8.10
CA GLU A 59 -4.82 -2.19 -7.22
C GLU A 59 -4.43 -0.81 -6.70
N THR A 60 -4.40 0.21 -7.57
CA THR A 60 -4.09 1.60 -7.20
C THR A 60 -5.01 2.09 -6.09
N GLN A 61 -6.32 1.83 -6.18
CA GLN A 61 -7.27 2.26 -5.16
C GLN A 61 -7.03 1.57 -3.80
N THR A 62 -6.60 0.30 -3.79
CA THR A 62 -6.23 -0.37 -2.53
C THR A 62 -4.97 0.22 -1.92
N TYR A 63 -3.98 0.58 -2.74
CA TYR A 63 -2.75 1.24 -2.30
C TYR A 63 -3.04 2.64 -1.75
N GLU A 64 -3.88 3.43 -2.42
CA GLU A 64 -4.29 4.76 -1.95
C GLU A 64 -4.98 4.70 -0.58
N ALA A 65 -5.89 3.74 -0.38
CA ALA A 65 -6.55 3.55 0.91
C ALA A 65 -5.54 3.20 2.03
N ARG A 66 -4.56 2.36 1.71
CA ARG A 66 -3.48 1.99 2.65
C ARG A 66 -2.56 3.17 2.96
N ILE A 67 -2.19 3.96 1.96
CA ILE A 67 -1.40 5.19 2.13
C ILE A 67 -2.13 6.16 3.05
N ALA A 68 -3.40 6.46 2.78
CA ALA A 68 -4.19 7.36 3.61
C ALA A 68 -4.33 6.86 5.07
N ALA A 69 -4.42 5.55 5.29
CA ALA A 69 -4.43 4.98 6.63
C ALA A 69 -3.10 5.17 7.36
N LEU A 70 -1.98 4.97 6.66
CA LEU A 70 -0.63 5.17 7.19
C LEU A 70 -0.35 6.64 7.49
N GLU A 71 -0.72 7.56 6.59
CA GLU A 71 -0.56 9.00 6.80
C GLU A 71 -1.30 9.48 8.06
N ARG A 72 -2.52 8.97 8.30
CA ARG A 72 -3.27 9.25 9.53
C ARG A 72 -2.56 8.72 10.79
N LEU A 73 -1.96 7.53 10.72
CA LEU A 73 -1.18 6.96 11.82
C LEU A 73 0.07 7.79 12.11
N VAL A 74 0.81 8.18 11.07
CA VAL A 74 1.98 9.06 11.18
C VAL A 74 1.60 10.39 11.81
N GLY A 75 0.48 11.00 11.40
CA GLY A 75 -0.03 12.22 12.00
C GLY A 75 -0.33 12.08 13.50
N ARG A 76 -0.98 10.97 13.91
CA ARG A 76 -1.23 10.69 15.34
C ARG A 76 0.06 10.53 16.13
N GLN A 77 1.01 9.77 15.61
CA GLN A 77 2.30 9.56 16.24
C GLN A 77 3.10 10.86 16.37
N ALA A 78 3.07 11.73 15.36
CA ALA A 78 3.72 13.03 15.41
C ALA A 78 3.17 13.89 16.56
N LEU A 79 1.84 13.94 16.72
CA LEU A 79 1.20 14.66 17.82
C LEU A 79 1.57 14.09 19.19
N GLU A 80 1.60 12.76 19.32
CA GLU A 80 1.99 12.10 20.56
C GLU A 80 3.45 12.37 20.93
N ILE A 81 4.36 12.34 19.94
CA ILE A 81 5.76 12.68 20.13
C ILE A 81 5.91 14.13 20.61
N GLU A 82 5.23 15.08 19.98
CA GLU A 82 5.29 16.49 20.38
C GLU A 82 4.69 16.71 21.77
N PHE A 83 3.60 16.01 22.11
CA PHE A 83 3.02 16.01 23.45
C PHE A 83 4.02 15.51 24.50
N LEU A 84 4.66 14.35 24.28
CA LEU A 84 5.62 13.76 25.20
C LEU A 84 6.87 14.64 25.35
N LYS A 85 7.40 15.19 24.25
CA LYS A 85 8.49 16.16 24.30
C LYS A 85 8.11 17.41 25.09
N GLY A 86 6.88 17.91 24.91
CA GLY A 86 6.34 19.02 25.68
C GLY A 86 6.29 18.70 27.18
N ALA A 87 5.73 17.53 27.53
CA ALA A 87 5.63 17.07 28.91
C ALA A 87 7.00 16.99 29.60
N LEU A 88 8.02 16.45 28.93
CA LEU A 88 9.39 16.38 29.43
C LEU A 88 10.01 17.78 29.68
N LYS A 89 9.75 18.76 28.80
CA LYS A 89 10.21 20.13 28.98
C LYS A 89 9.50 20.84 30.14
N SER A 90 8.24 20.50 30.39
CA SER A 90 7.44 21.03 31.48
C SER A 90 7.61 20.29 32.81
N ALA A 91 8.34 19.18 32.82
CA ALA A 91 8.57 18.40 34.03
C ALA A 91 9.27 19.28 35.09
N PRO A 92 8.76 19.31 36.34
CA PRO A 92 9.39 20.07 37.41
C PRO A 92 10.85 19.66 37.51
N ARG A 93 11.75 20.65 37.43
CA ARG A 93 13.18 20.44 37.74
C ARG A 93 13.23 19.74 39.10
N PRO A 94 14.01 18.66 39.28
CA PRO A 94 14.10 17.99 40.57
C PRO A 94 14.37 19.09 41.61
N ARG A 95 13.46 19.23 42.58
CA ARG A 95 13.68 20.14 43.71
C ARG A 95 15.06 19.77 44.22
N SER A 96 16.02 20.69 44.18
CA SER A 96 17.20 20.55 45.02
C SER A 96 16.65 20.18 46.38
N GLY A 97 16.92 18.94 46.80
CA GLY A 97 16.65 18.51 48.16
C GLY A 97 17.31 19.53 49.10
N PRO A 98 16.87 19.61 50.37
CA PRO A 98 17.48 20.54 51.32
C PRO A 98 18.98 20.39 51.18
N THR A 99 19.67 21.49 50.88
CA THR A 99 21.13 21.55 50.85
C THR A 99 21.61 21.13 52.23
N SER A 100 21.75 19.83 52.43
CA SER A 100 22.38 19.26 53.61
C SER A 100 23.84 19.65 53.48
N VAL A 101 24.22 20.62 54.30
CA VAL A 101 25.57 21.20 54.42
C VAL A 101 26.65 20.13 54.68
N ILE A 102 26.27 18.87 54.93
CA ILE A 102 27.16 17.78 55.33
C ILE A 102 27.55 16.87 54.16
N THR A 103 26.89 16.91 53.00
CA THR A 103 27.26 16.07 51.85
C THR A 103 27.87 16.93 50.76
N GLY A 104 29.19 16.80 50.58
CA GLY A 104 29.92 17.47 49.49
C GLY A 104 29.36 17.10 48.11
N PRO A 105 29.68 17.89 47.06
CA PRO A 105 29.11 17.70 45.73
C PRO A 105 29.28 16.27 45.25
N ALA A 106 28.23 15.69 44.67
CA ALA A 106 28.35 14.42 43.95
C ALA A 106 29.41 14.59 42.86
N VAL A 107 30.54 13.90 43.01
CA VAL A 107 31.65 13.93 42.07
C VAL A 107 31.11 13.50 40.71
N SER A 108 31.16 14.41 39.75
CA SER A 108 30.88 14.12 38.34
C SER A 108 31.76 12.96 37.91
N LEU A 109 31.16 11.83 37.53
CA LEU A 109 31.89 10.75 36.87
C LEU A 109 32.40 11.28 35.53
N SER A 110 33.71 11.47 35.46
CA SER A 110 34.45 11.85 34.26
C SER A 110 34.11 10.88 33.12
N LEU A 111 33.78 11.44 31.96
CA LEU A 111 33.63 10.73 30.69
C LEU A 111 34.86 9.85 30.47
N LYS A 112 34.60 8.54 30.31
CA LYS A 112 35.60 7.55 29.94
C LYS A 112 36.01 7.80 28.50
N ASP A 113 37.28 8.15 28.31
CA ASP A 113 37.91 8.21 26.99
C ASP A 113 37.79 6.86 26.27
N ALA A 114 37.36 6.91 25.02
CA ALA A 114 37.42 5.80 24.08
C ALA A 114 38.76 5.88 23.34
N GLY A 115 39.59 4.85 23.53
CA GLY A 115 40.64 4.44 22.60
C GLY A 115 40.22 3.16 21.90
#